data_AF-A0A0C9WB62-F1
#
_entry.id   AF-A0A0C9WB62-F1
#
_cell.length_a   1.000
_cell.length_b   1.000
_cell.length_c   1.000
_cell.angle_alpha   90.00
_cell.angle_beta   90.00
_cell.angle_gamma   90.00
#
_symmetry.space_group_name_H-M   'P 1'
#
loop_
_entity.id
_entity.type
_entity.pdbx_description
1 polymer ?
#
loop_
_entity_poly.entity_id
_entity_poly.type
_entity_poly.pdbx_seq_one_letter_code
_entity_poly.pdbx_strand_id
1 'polypeptide(L)'
;MPQDLKYVEALQYVQHCTFICAVDELEGLVMQCMFELSKANLAGTGYKMRKHISKALTRRSMAIRSALERYNRLAPRQQPPCPKLDYTEVIGYTTLGEFSLLKHSRFWILDKLWTVKLNREMAMKLASEMQLLYAERRRVNNVHRRQLQEIYKLEGYTGWIPIGGGGMMEEVEEPDDERDEGMGEEEVVDDATNDEAIRLDNTLNNS
;
A
#
# COMPACT_ATOMS: atom_id res chain seq x y z
N MET A 1 -33.39 13.35 25.94
CA MET A 1 -33.55 12.06 26.66
C MET A 1 -32.84 10.98 25.85
N PRO A 2 -32.11 10.03 26.47
CA PRO A 2 -31.34 8.97 25.79
C PRO A 2 -32.16 7.94 24.96
N GLN A 3 -33.46 8.17 24.77
CA GLN A 3 -34.41 7.29 24.08
C GLN A 3 -34.97 7.92 22.79
N ASP A 4 -34.49 9.10 22.39
CA ASP A 4 -34.83 9.69 21.10
C ASP A 4 -34.25 8.82 19.97
N LEU A 5 -35.07 8.46 18.99
CA LEU A 5 -34.71 7.60 17.86
C LEU A 5 -33.46 8.12 17.15
N LYS A 6 -33.37 9.45 16.96
CA LYS A 6 -32.24 10.10 16.31
C LYS A 6 -30.93 9.94 17.09
N TYR A 7 -31.02 9.90 18.42
CA TYR A 7 -29.85 9.69 19.28
C TYR A 7 -29.35 8.25 19.20
N VAL A 8 -30.27 7.28 19.16
CA VAL A 8 -29.93 5.85 19.01
C VAL A 8 -29.29 5.58 17.65
N GLU A 9 -29.85 6.13 16.57
CA GLU A 9 -29.28 6.04 15.22
C GLU A 9 -27.88 6.65 15.13
N ALA A 10 -27.68 7.84 15.70
CA ALA A 10 -26.37 8.49 15.74
C ALA A 10 -25.34 7.66 16.52
N LEU A 11 -25.74 7.04 17.64
CA LEU A 11 -24.87 6.18 18.43
C LEU A 11 -24.47 4.91 17.64
N GLN A 12 -25.41 4.28 16.94
CA GLN A 12 -25.14 3.14 16.08
C GLN A 12 -24.18 3.51 14.93
N TYR A 13 -24.40 4.67 14.32
CA TYR A 13 -23.50 5.19 13.28
C TYR A 13 -22.07 5.36 13.79
N VAL A 14 -21.89 6.00 14.95
CA VAL A 14 -20.56 6.19 15.56
C VAL A 14 -19.91 4.84 15.88
N GLN A 15 -20.66 3.89 16.45
CA GLN A 15 -20.15 2.55 16.74
C GLN A 15 -19.68 1.82 15.47
N HIS A 16 -20.45 1.91 14.39
CA HIS A 16 -20.08 1.33 13.11
C HIS A 16 -18.83 2.01 12.52
N CYS A 17 -18.74 3.34 12.56
CA CYS A 17 -17.54 4.07 12.14
C CYS A 17 -16.30 3.67 12.96
N THR A 18 -16.43 3.56 14.28
CA THR A 18 -15.30 3.13 15.13
C THR A 18 -14.83 1.71 14.82
N PHE A 19 -15.75 0.82 14.44
CA PHE A 19 -15.39 -0.52 14.00
C PHE A 19 -14.68 -0.49 12.64
N ILE A 20 -15.19 0.28 11.66
CA ILE A 20 -14.50 0.45 10.37
C ILE A 20 -13.08 0.98 10.59
N CYS A 21 -12.88 1.99 11.43
CA CYS A 21 -11.53 2.49 11.72
C CYS A 21 -10.61 1.43 12.32
N ALA A 22 -11.13 0.58 13.21
CA ALA A 22 -10.35 -0.51 13.79
C ALA A 22 -9.98 -1.59 12.76
N VAL A 23 -10.87 -1.85 11.78
CA VAL A 23 -10.55 -2.76 10.68
C VAL A 23 -9.53 -2.12 9.74
N ASP A 24 -9.75 -0.89 9.28
CA ASP A 24 -8.85 -0.17 8.38
C ASP A 24 -7.42 -0.05 8.98
N GLU A 25 -7.31 0.15 10.31
CA GLU A 25 -6.04 0.14 11.02
C GLU A 25 -5.36 -1.24 11.00
N LEU A 26 -6.10 -2.32 11.28
CA LEU A 26 -5.58 -3.68 11.22
C LEU A 26 -5.15 -4.04 9.79
N GLU A 27 -5.95 -3.66 8.78
CA GLU A 27 -5.62 -3.83 7.36
C GLU A 27 -4.32 -3.12 6.98
N GLY A 28 -4.21 -1.85 7.33
CA GLY A 28 -3.02 -1.05 7.03
C GLY A 28 -1.75 -1.64 7.64
N LEU A 29 -1.80 -2.07 8.90
CA LEU A 29 -0.67 -2.67 9.60
C LEU A 29 -0.23 -4.00 8.96
N VAL A 30 -1.20 -4.80 8.52
CA VAL A 30 -0.91 -6.07 7.86
C VAL A 30 -0.29 -5.83 6.47
N MET A 31 -0.85 -4.93 5.66
CA MET A 31 -0.25 -4.57 4.38
C MET A 31 1.18 -4.02 4.55
N GLN A 32 1.41 -3.16 5.54
CA GLN A 32 2.75 -2.68 5.88
C GLN A 32 3.69 -3.82 6.24
N CYS A 33 3.24 -4.82 7.00
CA CYS A 33 4.03 -6.01 7.31
C CYS A 33 4.41 -6.78 6.04
N MET A 34 3.47 -6.97 5.10
CA MET A 34 3.72 -7.64 3.82
C MET A 34 4.78 -6.92 2.97
N PHE A 35 4.69 -5.58 2.86
CA PHE A 35 5.71 -4.79 2.14
C PHE A 35 7.10 -4.88 2.77
N GLU A 36 7.17 -5.20 4.06
CA GLU A 36 8.44 -5.29 4.78
C GLU A 36 9.04 -6.68 4.69
N LEU A 37 8.19 -7.71 4.67
CA LEU A 37 8.58 -9.07 4.29
C LEU A 37 9.09 -9.11 2.84
N SER A 38 8.45 -8.40 1.91
CA SER A 38 8.95 -8.34 0.53
C SER A 38 10.34 -7.70 0.44
N LYS A 39 10.64 -6.70 1.29
CA LYS A 39 12.00 -6.13 1.39
C LYS A 39 13.00 -7.12 1.98
N ALA A 40 12.60 -7.91 2.98
CA ALA A 40 13.44 -8.96 3.56
C ALA A 40 13.81 -10.05 2.55
N ASN A 41 12.90 -10.36 1.61
CA ASN A 41 13.10 -11.38 0.58
C ASN A 41 13.95 -10.90 -0.62
N LEU A 42 14.37 -9.63 -0.68
CA LEU A 42 15.26 -9.12 -1.73
C LEU A 42 16.70 -9.57 -1.50
N ALA A 43 17.26 -10.29 -2.47
CA ALA A 43 18.67 -10.66 -2.50
C ALA A 43 19.57 -9.40 -2.59
N GLY A 44 20.68 -9.37 -1.85
CA GLY A 44 21.63 -8.24 -1.85
C GLY A 44 21.51 -7.28 -0.67
N THR A 45 20.58 -7.51 0.27
CA THR A 45 20.40 -6.66 1.45
C THR A 45 21.54 -6.82 2.46
N GLY A 46 22.28 -5.75 2.78
CA GLY A 46 23.38 -5.78 3.76
C GLY A 46 22.93 -6.06 5.21
N TYR A 47 23.85 -6.52 6.08
CA TYR A 47 23.53 -6.95 7.46
C TYR A 47 22.78 -5.89 8.29
N LYS A 48 23.19 -4.62 8.21
CA LYS A 48 22.53 -3.52 8.93
C LYS A 48 21.08 -3.37 8.50
N MET A 49 20.82 -3.37 7.19
CA MET A 49 19.47 -3.26 6.64
C MET A 49 18.59 -4.46 7.06
N ARG A 50 19.13 -5.69 7.03
CA ARG A 50 18.40 -6.86 7.55
C ARG A 50 18.01 -6.70 9.02
N LYS A 51 18.91 -6.19 9.87
CA LYS A 51 18.60 -5.91 11.28
C LYS A 51 17.47 -4.89 11.44
N HIS A 52 17.46 -3.85 10.62
CA HIS A 52 16.37 -2.87 10.61
C HIS A 52 15.04 -3.48 10.17
N ILE A 53 15.04 -4.29 9.11
CA ILE A 53 13.85 -5.01 8.63
C ILE A 53 13.32 -5.93 9.74
N SER A 54 14.18 -6.75 10.38
CA SER A 54 13.77 -7.61 11.49
C SER A 54 13.15 -6.82 12.64
N LYS A 55 13.78 -5.73 13.11
CA LYS A 55 13.21 -4.86 14.15
C LYS A 55 11.87 -4.26 13.74
N ALA A 56 11.74 -3.89 12.48
CA ALA A 56 10.52 -3.29 11.96
C ALA A 56 9.38 -4.34 11.84
N LEU A 57 9.70 -5.59 11.48
CA LEU A 57 8.75 -6.71 11.50
C LEU A 57 8.27 -7.03 12.92
N THR A 58 9.16 -7.08 13.91
CA THR A 58 8.77 -7.29 15.32
C THR A 58 7.83 -6.19 15.82
N ARG A 59 8.16 -4.92 15.55
CA ARG A 59 7.29 -3.78 15.91
C ARG A 59 5.91 -3.88 15.25
N ARG A 60 5.85 -4.24 13.97
CA ARG A 60 4.59 -4.41 13.24
C ARG A 60 3.79 -5.61 13.76
N SER A 61 4.43 -6.73 14.09
CA SER A 61 3.78 -7.88 14.74
C SER A 61 3.07 -7.48 16.04
N MET A 62 3.74 -6.71 16.91
CA MET A 62 3.12 -6.19 18.15
C MET A 62 1.96 -5.21 17.86
N ALA A 63 2.10 -4.34 16.87
CA ALA A 63 1.05 -3.43 16.46
C ALA A 63 -0.18 -4.17 15.91
N ILE A 64 0.03 -5.22 15.10
CA ILE A 64 -1.02 -6.10 14.58
C ILE A 64 -1.75 -6.77 15.74
N ARG A 65 -1.05 -7.34 16.73
CA ARG A 65 -1.67 -7.94 17.93
C ARG A 65 -2.57 -6.93 18.66
N SER A 66 -2.07 -5.70 18.86
CA SER A 66 -2.83 -4.64 19.54
C SER A 66 -4.04 -4.13 18.74
N ALA A 67 -3.92 -4.03 17.41
CA ALA A 67 -5.03 -3.69 16.53
C ALA A 67 -6.07 -4.83 16.45
N LEU A 68 -5.61 -6.08 16.44
CA LEU A 68 -6.46 -7.27 16.46
C LEU A 68 -7.29 -7.35 17.73
N GLU A 69 -6.72 -7.04 18.90
CA GLU A 69 -7.47 -6.93 20.15
C GLU A 69 -8.58 -5.87 20.08
N ARG A 70 -8.26 -4.71 19.49
CA ARG A 70 -9.25 -3.63 19.28
C ARG A 70 -10.38 -4.08 18.35
N TYR A 71 -10.06 -4.74 17.24
CA TYR A 71 -11.04 -5.35 16.35
C TYR A 71 -11.90 -6.37 17.10
N ASN A 72 -11.29 -7.37 17.76
CA ASN A 72 -11.99 -8.46 18.45
C ASN A 72 -12.88 -7.98 19.60
N ARG A 73 -12.57 -6.83 20.20
CA ARG A 73 -13.41 -6.16 21.20
C ARG A 73 -14.66 -5.51 20.59
N LEU A 74 -14.57 -5.00 19.36
CA LEU A 74 -15.66 -4.30 18.67
C LEU A 74 -16.51 -5.23 17.78
N ALA A 75 -15.93 -6.32 17.26
CA ALA A 75 -16.58 -7.25 16.34
C ALA A 75 -17.92 -7.82 16.85
N PRO A 76 -18.04 -8.26 18.13
CA PRO A 76 -19.30 -8.78 18.65
C PRO A 76 -20.41 -7.72 18.82
N ARG A 77 -20.04 -6.43 18.79
CA ARG A 77 -20.99 -5.30 18.95
C ARG A 77 -21.63 -4.87 17.62
N GLN A 78 -21.13 -5.38 16.50
CA GLN A 78 -21.69 -5.09 15.19
C GLN A 78 -23.01 -5.83 14.95
N GLN A 79 -23.79 -5.33 14.00
CA GLN A 79 -25.04 -5.95 13.56
C GLN A 79 -24.97 -6.14 12.03
N PRO A 80 -24.80 -7.37 11.52
CA PRO A 80 -24.67 -8.63 12.26
C PRO A 80 -23.33 -8.72 13.04
N PRO A 81 -23.26 -9.53 14.11
CA PRO A 81 -22.02 -9.74 14.86
C PRO A 81 -20.92 -10.32 13.96
N CYS A 82 -19.76 -9.66 13.93
CA CYS A 82 -18.62 -10.12 13.15
C CYS A 82 -17.84 -11.20 13.91
N PRO A 83 -17.27 -12.20 13.21
CA PRO A 83 -16.42 -13.20 13.84
C PRO A 83 -15.14 -12.55 14.41
N LYS A 84 -14.67 -13.10 15.53
CA LYS A 84 -13.35 -12.78 16.06
C LYS A 84 -12.30 -13.49 15.22
N LEU A 85 -11.17 -12.83 15.04
CA LEU A 85 -10.05 -13.32 14.25
C LEU A 85 -8.90 -13.72 15.17
N ASP A 86 -8.20 -14.80 14.82
CA ASP A 86 -6.97 -15.19 15.49
C ASP A 86 -5.74 -14.59 14.80
N TYR A 87 -4.66 -14.40 15.56
CA TYR A 87 -3.41 -13.88 15.00
C TYR A 87 -2.83 -14.80 13.91
N THR A 88 -2.92 -16.13 14.09
CA THR A 88 -2.42 -17.08 13.08
C THR A 88 -3.21 -16.97 11.77
N GLU A 89 -4.51 -16.74 11.86
CA GLU A 89 -5.37 -16.52 10.72
C GLU A 89 -5.02 -15.22 9.98
N VAL A 90 -4.79 -14.13 10.73
CA VAL A 90 -4.38 -12.83 10.16
C VAL A 90 -3.04 -12.93 9.41
N ILE A 91 -2.06 -13.65 9.96
CA ILE A 91 -0.79 -13.90 9.30
C ILE A 91 -0.95 -14.85 8.12
N GLY A 92 -1.83 -15.85 8.20
CA GLY A 92 -2.17 -16.71 7.06
C GLY A 92 -2.68 -15.93 5.84
N TYR A 93 -3.41 -14.83 6.05
CA TYR A 93 -3.81 -13.96 4.95
C TYR A 93 -2.65 -13.15 4.34
N THR A 94 -1.56 -12.92 5.07
CA THR A 94 -0.39 -12.22 4.54
C THR A 94 0.40 -13.06 3.55
N THR A 95 0.43 -14.37 3.74
CA THR A 95 1.20 -15.27 2.87
C THR A 95 0.46 -15.53 1.55
N LEU A 96 -0.88 -15.57 1.59
CA LEU A 96 -1.72 -15.88 0.43
C LEU A 96 -1.90 -14.70 -0.54
N GLY A 97 -1.43 -13.49 -0.20
CA GLY A 97 -1.64 -12.30 -1.04
C GLY A 97 -3.11 -11.84 -1.17
N GLU A 98 -4.04 -12.59 -0.59
CA GLU A 98 -5.47 -12.34 -0.59
C GLU A 98 -5.92 -11.88 0.81
N PHE A 99 -5.66 -10.62 1.15
CA PHE A 99 -6.07 -10.08 2.44
C PHE A 99 -7.59 -9.84 2.48
N SER A 100 -8.31 -10.83 2.99
CA SER A 100 -9.77 -10.85 2.98
C SER A 100 -10.43 -10.13 4.16
N LEU A 101 -9.66 -9.41 4.98
CA LEU A 101 -10.17 -8.58 6.07
C LEU A 101 -11.15 -7.49 5.59
N LEU A 102 -10.96 -7.02 4.34
CA LEU A 102 -11.89 -6.14 3.62
C LEU A 102 -13.33 -6.67 3.56
N LYS A 103 -13.52 -7.99 3.65
CA LYS A 103 -14.85 -8.61 3.71
C LYS A 103 -15.60 -8.24 4.98
N HIS A 104 -14.88 -7.97 6.06
CA HIS A 104 -15.43 -7.71 7.39
C HIS A 104 -15.60 -6.21 7.67
N SER A 105 -14.80 -5.33 7.07
CA SER A 105 -14.95 -3.87 7.22
C SER A 105 -16.17 -3.32 6.49
N ARG A 106 -16.44 -3.81 5.28
CA ARG A 106 -17.41 -3.16 4.39
C ARG A 106 -18.16 -4.21 3.58
N PHE A 107 -19.27 -4.67 4.15
CA PHE A 107 -20.22 -5.58 3.48
C PHE A 107 -20.54 -5.14 2.04
N TRP A 108 -20.67 -3.82 1.81
CA TRP A 108 -20.97 -3.21 0.51
C TRP A 108 -19.80 -3.11 -0.48
N ILE A 109 -18.56 -3.35 -0.04
CA ILE A 109 -17.40 -3.39 -0.95
C ILE A 109 -17.45 -4.67 -1.76
N LEU A 110 -17.81 -5.80 -1.15
CA LEU A 110 -17.84 -7.09 -1.85
C LEU A 110 -18.84 -7.12 -3.00
N ASP A 111 -19.89 -6.30 -2.94
CA ASP A 111 -20.88 -6.15 -4.01
C ASP A 111 -20.36 -5.37 -5.23
N LYS A 112 -19.19 -4.71 -5.13
CA LYS A 112 -18.66 -3.92 -6.24
C LYS A 112 -18.05 -4.82 -7.29
N LEU A 113 -18.32 -4.55 -8.57
CA LEU A 113 -17.80 -5.36 -9.67
C LEU A 113 -16.26 -5.47 -9.67
N TRP A 114 -15.53 -4.49 -9.14
CA TRP A 114 -14.07 -4.53 -9.04
C TRP A 114 -13.53 -5.45 -7.93
N THR A 115 -14.36 -6.03 -7.07
CA THR A 115 -13.90 -7.06 -6.12
C THR A 115 -13.80 -8.45 -6.74
N VAL A 116 -14.52 -8.68 -7.84
CA VAL A 116 -14.49 -9.92 -8.61
C VAL A 116 -13.10 -10.11 -9.22
N LYS A 117 -12.45 -11.23 -8.91
CA LYS A 117 -11.07 -11.55 -9.35
C LYS A 117 -10.87 -11.35 -10.85
N LEU A 118 -11.78 -11.91 -11.66
CA LEU A 118 -11.73 -11.78 -13.11
C LEU A 118 -11.75 -10.32 -13.58
N ASN A 119 -12.59 -9.49 -12.96
CA ASN A 119 -12.69 -8.07 -13.31
C ASN A 119 -11.41 -7.32 -12.93
N ARG A 120 -10.78 -7.66 -11.80
CA ARG A 120 -9.47 -7.10 -11.40
C ARG A 120 -8.39 -7.44 -12.42
N GLU A 121 -8.29 -8.71 -12.80
CA GLU A 121 -7.30 -9.18 -13.77
C GLU A 121 -7.46 -8.49 -15.14
N MET A 122 -8.70 -8.37 -15.62
CA MET A 122 -9.00 -7.67 -16.87
C MET A 122 -8.70 -6.17 -16.77
N ALA A 123 -9.03 -5.52 -15.65
CA ALA A 123 -8.72 -4.11 -15.43
C ALA A 123 -7.20 -3.86 -15.40
N MET A 124 -6.41 -4.75 -14.77
CA MET A 124 -4.95 -4.66 -14.77
C MET A 124 -4.36 -4.80 -16.18
N LYS A 125 -4.85 -5.74 -16.98
CA LYS A 125 -4.44 -5.90 -18.39
C LYS A 125 -4.76 -4.66 -19.22
N LEU A 126 -5.97 -4.12 -19.09
CA LEU A 126 -6.34 -2.91 -19.81
C LEU A 126 -5.50 -1.70 -19.38
N ALA A 127 -5.20 -1.58 -18.08
CA ALA A 127 -4.38 -0.50 -17.56
C ALA A 127 -2.94 -0.56 -18.11
N SER A 128 -2.34 -1.73 -18.20
CA SER A 128 -0.99 -1.88 -18.78
C SER A 128 -0.99 -1.58 -20.28
N GLU A 129 -2.00 -2.03 -21.03
CA GLU A 129 -2.17 -1.67 -22.45
C GLU A 129 -2.33 -0.16 -22.63
N MET A 130 -3.14 0.50 -21.80
CA MET A 130 -3.28 1.96 -21.80
C MET A 130 -1.94 2.66 -21.53
N GLN A 131 -1.19 2.21 -20.52
CA GLN A 131 0.12 2.79 -20.20
C GLN A 131 1.08 2.71 -21.40
N LEU A 132 1.13 1.57 -22.09
CA LEU A 132 1.93 1.40 -23.30
C LEU A 132 1.50 2.36 -24.41
N LEU A 133 0.20 2.50 -24.66
CA LEU A 133 -0.32 3.44 -25.66
C LEU A 133 0.03 4.90 -25.32
N TYR A 134 -0.07 5.29 -24.05
CA TYR A 134 0.32 6.63 -23.60
C TYR A 134 1.83 6.86 -23.71
N ALA A 135 2.65 5.86 -23.41
CA ALA A 135 4.09 5.92 -23.58
C ALA A 135 4.47 6.10 -25.06
N GLU A 136 3.85 5.34 -25.97
CA GLU A 136 4.12 5.50 -27.41
C GLU A 136 3.65 6.85 -27.94
N ARG A 137 2.45 7.30 -27.54
CA ARG A 137 1.98 8.66 -27.87
C ARG A 137 2.97 9.73 -27.41
N ARG A 138 3.52 9.58 -26.19
CA ARG A 138 4.53 10.49 -25.65
C ARG A 138 5.80 10.46 -26.50
N ARG A 139 6.27 9.28 -26.89
CA ARG A 139 7.45 9.09 -27.75
C ARG A 139 7.28 9.76 -29.11
N VAL A 140 6.15 9.52 -29.78
CA VAL A 140 5.81 10.11 -31.07
C VAL A 140 5.72 11.63 -30.95
N ASN A 141 5.03 12.14 -29.93
CA ASN A 141 4.93 13.59 -29.70
C ASN A 141 6.32 14.22 -29.46
N ASN A 142 7.22 13.53 -28.75
CA ASN A 142 8.58 14.01 -28.52
C ASN A 142 9.41 14.07 -29.81
N VAL A 143 9.22 13.14 -30.75
CA VAL A 143 9.86 13.20 -32.07
C VAL A 143 9.32 14.37 -32.88
N HIS A 144 8.00 14.54 -32.95
CA HIS A 144 7.37 15.65 -33.66
C HIS A 144 7.81 17.01 -33.10
N ARG A 145 7.85 17.15 -31.76
CA ARG A 145 8.35 18.36 -31.10
C ARG A 145 9.80 18.65 -31.48
N ARG A 146 10.68 17.64 -31.48
CA ARG A 146 12.08 17.82 -31.90
C ARG A 146 12.19 18.27 -33.36
N GLN A 147 11.41 17.67 -34.27
CA GLN A 147 11.39 18.08 -35.68
C GLN A 147 10.91 19.52 -35.87
N LEU A 148 9.85 19.92 -35.16
CA LEU A 148 9.36 21.31 -35.19
C LEU A 148 10.42 22.29 -34.68
N GLN A 149 11.16 21.94 -33.63
CA GLN A 149 12.26 22.76 -33.12
C GLN A 149 13.37 22.96 -34.16
N GLU A 150 13.69 21.94 -34.97
CA GLU A 150 14.66 22.09 -36.05
C GLU A 150 14.12 22.96 -37.20
N ILE A 151 12.83 22.84 -37.55
CA ILE A 151 12.19 23.70 -38.56
C ILE A 151 12.23 25.19 -38.13
N TYR A 152 11.94 25.47 -36.86
CA TYR A 152 11.96 26.84 -36.34
C TYR A 152 13.35 27.49 -36.37
N LYS A 153 14.43 26.69 -36.42
CA LYS A 153 15.82 27.18 -36.51
C LYS A 153 16.27 27.47 -37.94
N LEU A 154 15.50 27.10 -38.97
CA LEU A 154 15.89 27.30 -40.37
C LEU A 154 15.88 28.79 -40.74
N GLU A 155 16.92 29.22 -41.47
CA GLU A 155 17.04 30.58 -41.96
C GLU A 155 15.94 30.88 -43.00
N GLY A 156 15.17 31.94 -42.78
CA GLY A 156 14.04 32.32 -43.63
C GLY A 156 12.68 31.70 -43.25
N TYR A 157 12.60 30.90 -42.18
CA TYR A 157 11.31 30.46 -41.66
C TYR A 157 10.49 31.64 -41.12
N THR A 158 9.28 31.81 -41.63
CA THR A 158 8.37 32.95 -41.33
C THR A 158 7.04 32.51 -40.71
N GLY A 159 6.91 31.22 -40.38
CA GLY A 159 5.70 30.66 -39.76
C GLY A 159 5.55 31.01 -38.27
N TRP A 160 4.39 30.69 -37.71
CA TRP A 160 4.10 30.94 -36.30
C TRP A 160 4.88 29.99 -35.38
N ILE A 161 5.62 30.56 -34.43
CA ILE A 161 6.37 29.83 -33.39
C ILE A 161 5.59 29.96 -32.07
N PRO A 162 5.30 28.84 -31.36
CA PRO A 162 4.63 28.90 -30.06
C PRO A 162 5.47 29.67 -29.03
N ILE A 163 4.90 30.73 -28.46
CA ILE A 163 5.55 31.59 -27.47
C ILE A 163 5.76 30.77 -26.18
N GLY A 164 7.02 30.56 -25.79
CA GLY A 164 7.43 29.82 -24.58
C GLY A 164 8.18 28.49 -24.83
N GLY A 165 8.34 28.04 -26.08
CA GLY A 165 9.01 26.77 -26.41
C GLY A 165 10.52 26.85 -26.68
N GLY A 166 11.14 28.02 -26.54
CA GLY A 166 12.55 28.30 -26.89
C GLY A 166 13.55 28.29 -25.72
N GLY A 167 13.08 28.11 -24.48
CA GLY A 167 13.95 27.87 -23.33
C GLY A 167 14.04 26.37 -23.09
N MET A 168 15.27 25.86 -22.92
CA MET A 168 15.59 24.48 -22.54
C MET A 168 14.49 23.87 -21.65
N MET A 169 13.70 22.94 -22.19
CA MET A 169 13.02 21.96 -21.35
C MET A 169 14.12 21.01 -20.90
N GLU A 170 14.72 21.34 -19.77
CA GLU A 170 15.48 20.42 -18.93
C GLU A 170 14.70 19.11 -18.87
N GLU A 171 15.37 17.99 -19.19
CA GLU A 171 14.81 16.67 -18.94
C GLU A 171 14.40 16.65 -17.47
N VAL A 172 13.09 16.60 -17.22
CA VAL A 172 12.59 16.34 -15.86
C VAL A 172 12.92 14.88 -15.60
N GLU A 173 14.12 14.62 -15.07
CA GLU A 173 14.37 13.44 -14.28
C GLU A 173 13.40 13.52 -13.09
N GLU A 174 12.46 12.58 -13.03
CA GLU A 174 11.63 12.43 -11.84
C GLU A 174 12.56 12.07 -10.66
N PRO A 175 12.34 12.67 -9.47
CA PRO A 175 13.21 12.42 -8.32
C PRO A 175 13.07 10.96 -7.88
N ASP A 176 14.20 10.27 -7.74
CA ASP A 176 14.30 9.01 -7.02
C ASP A 176 13.81 9.24 -5.58
N ASP A 177 12.64 8.71 -5.26
CA ASP A 177 12.08 8.66 -3.90
C ASP A 177 12.81 7.58 -3.08
N GLU A 178 14.10 7.80 -2.81
CA GLU A 178 14.83 7.11 -1.75
C GLU A 178 15.45 8.14 -0.79
N ARG A 179 14.60 8.79 0.02
CA ARG A 179 15.07 9.40 1.27
C ARG A 179 15.18 8.32 2.33
N ASP A 180 16.35 7.70 2.38
CA ASP A 180 16.84 7.02 3.59
C ASP A 180 17.25 8.10 4.60
N GLU A 181 16.35 8.41 5.53
CA GLU A 181 16.70 9.23 6.71
C GLU A 181 17.41 8.33 7.74
N GLY A 182 18.74 8.42 7.75
CA GLY A 182 19.55 7.97 8.86
C GLY A 182 19.62 9.02 9.98
N MET A 183 19.45 8.59 11.23
CA MET A 183 20.46 8.68 12.32
C MET A 183 19.84 8.74 13.73
N GLY A 184 20.49 8.01 14.66
CA GLY A 184 20.31 8.06 16.12
C GLY A 184 19.21 7.11 16.61
N GLU A 185 19.42 6.14 17.49
CA GLU A 185 20.29 6.11 18.67
C GLU A 185 20.90 4.71 18.87
N GLU A 186 22.13 4.69 19.35
CA GLU A 186 22.87 3.50 19.73
C GLU A 186 22.34 3.00 21.08
N GLU A 187 21.38 2.09 21.08
CA GLU A 187 20.98 1.34 22.27
C GLU A 187 21.53 -0.09 22.21
N VAL A 188 22.45 -0.37 23.12
CA VAL A 188 23.08 -1.67 23.34
C VAL A 188 22.16 -2.51 24.22
N VAL A 189 21.24 -3.32 23.65
CA VAL A 189 20.55 -4.35 24.46
C VAL A 189 20.14 -5.61 23.67
N ASP A 190 20.70 -6.72 24.18
CA ASP A 190 20.32 -8.13 24.28
C ASP A 190 19.97 -9.01 23.05
N ASP A 191 20.70 -10.12 22.99
CA ASP A 191 20.77 -11.17 21.96
C ASP A 191 19.51 -12.06 21.91
N ALA A 192 18.60 -11.90 22.88
CA ALA A 192 17.40 -12.70 23.03
C ALA A 192 16.30 -12.43 21.97
N THR A 193 16.41 -11.38 21.16
CA THR A 193 15.37 -10.98 20.18
C THR A 193 15.49 -11.69 18.82
N ASN A 194 16.58 -12.42 18.59
CA ASN A 194 16.83 -13.14 17.33
C ASN A 194 15.93 -14.38 17.16
N ASP A 195 15.44 -14.95 18.27
CA ASP A 195 14.62 -16.16 18.26
C ASP A 195 13.20 -15.96 17.70
N GLU A 196 12.64 -14.75 17.76
CA GLU A 196 11.29 -14.49 17.23
C GLU A 196 11.31 -14.33 15.70
N ALA A 197 12.37 -13.70 15.15
CA ALA A 197 12.56 -13.57 13.70
C ALA A 197 12.82 -14.94 13.02
N ILE A 198 13.59 -15.81 13.68
CA ILE A 198 13.86 -17.18 13.23
C ILE A 198 12.58 -18.04 13.29
N ARG A 199 11.70 -17.84 14.28
CA ARG A 199 10.42 -18.57 14.35
C ARG A 199 9.46 -18.17 13.22
N LEU A 200 9.45 -16.91 12.80
CA LEU A 200 8.64 -16.45 11.67
C LEU A 200 9.19 -16.98 10.33
N ASP A 201 10.51 -17.05 10.15
CA ASP A 201 11.13 -17.64 8.95
C ASP A 201 10.93 -19.17 8.87
N ASN A 202 11.09 -19.88 9.99
CA ASN A 202 10.93 -21.34 10.03
C ASN A 202 9.48 -21.83 9.86
N THR A 203 8.49 -20.99 10.17
CA THR A 203 7.08 -21.30 9.89
C THR A 203 6.70 -21.02 8.43
N LEU A 204 7.48 -20.19 7.72
CA LEU A 204 7.29 -19.87 6.30
C LEU A 204 7.99 -20.86 5.36
N ASN A 205 9.06 -21.53 5.82
CA ASN A 205 9.86 -22.44 4.98
C ASN A 205 9.48 -23.93 5.08
N ASN A 206 8.46 -24.29 5.88
CA ASN A 206 8.11 -25.70 6.13
C ASN A 206 6.61 -26.02 5.91
N SER A 207 5.94 -25.30 5.01
CA SER A 207 4.60 -25.62 4.48
C SER A 207 4.63 -25.80 2.97
#